data_AF-B9DWS6-F1
#
_entry.id   AF-B9DWS6-F1
#
_cell.length_a   1.000
_cell.length_b   1.000
_cell.length_c   1.000
_cell.angle_alpha   90.00
_cell.angle_beta   90.00
_cell.angle_gamma   90.00
#
_symmetry.space_group_name_H-M   'P 1'
#
loop_
_entity.id
_entity.type
_entity.pdbx_description
1 polymer ?
#
loop_
_entity_poly.entity_id
_entity_poly.type
_entity_poly.pdbx_seq_one_letter_code
_entity_poly.pdbx_strand_id
1 'polypeptide(L)'
;MKESWLDTTTPQGKLMFTFMAGISQFERDLISQRTKEGLAAARARGRKGGRKPKLDDNKKKAIYELYQQKKTTVKNLCSMFNISKPTLYKVIGEISKSQVL
;
A
#
# COMPACT_ATOMS: atom_id res chain seq x y z
N MET A 1 -29.39 4.17 30.25
CA MET A 1 -28.53 5.37 30.08
C MET A 1 -29.41 6.44 29.43
N LYS A 2 -29.90 7.43 30.20
CA LYS A 2 -30.78 8.52 29.73
C LYS A 2 -30.11 9.84 30.10
N GLU A 3 -29.02 10.14 29.41
CA GLU A 3 -28.35 11.43 29.53
C GLU A 3 -29.16 12.45 28.72
N SER A 4 -29.77 13.44 29.39
CA SER A 4 -30.71 14.39 28.76
C SER A 4 -30.09 15.23 27.64
N TRP A 5 -28.77 15.38 27.61
CA TRP A 5 -28.06 16.17 26.60
C TRP A 5 -27.76 15.37 25.31
N LEU A 6 -27.87 14.05 25.35
CA LEU A 6 -27.64 13.14 24.23
C LEU A 6 -28.95 12.49 23.74
N ASP A 7 -30.09 13.14 23.99
CA ASP A 7 -31.37 12.70 23.43
C ASP A 7 -31.55 13.26 22.00
N THR A 8 -31.20 12.45 21.01
CA THR A 8 -31.31 12.79 19.58
C THR A 8 -32.75 12.90 19.06
N THR A 9 -33.76 12.66 19.90
CA THR A 9 -35.16 12.94 19.56
C THR A 9 -35.52 14.43 19.72
N THR A 10 -34.77 15.16 20.55
CA THR A 10 -34.95 16.59 20.80
C THR A 10 -34.12 17.47 19.83
N PRO A 11 -34.58 18.69 19.47
CA PRO A 11 -33.77 19.63 18.68
C PRO A 11 -32.40 19.94 19.31
N GLN A 12 -32.34 20.06 20.64
CA GLN A 12 -31.11 20.34 21.40
C GLN A 12 -30.12 19.18 21.34
N GLY A 13 -30.58 17.93 21.54
CA GLY A 13 -29.72 16.76 21.46
C GLY A 13 -29.24 16.48 20.03
N LYS A 14 -30.03 16.79 19.00
CA LYS A 14 -29.57 16.75 17.60
C LYS A 14 -28.44 17.73 17.34
N LEU A 15 -28.55 18.97 17.84
CA LEU A 15 -27.48 19.97 17.71
C LEU A 15 -26.19 19.51 18.39
N MET A 16 -26.27 19.04 19.63
CA MET A 16 -25.10 18.56 20.37
C MET A 16 -24.46 17.35 19.70
N PHE A 17 -25.27 16.43 19.19
CA PHE A 17 -24.78 15.29 18.41
C PHE A 17 -24.02 15.72 17.16
N THR A 18 -24.58 16.66 16.38
CA THR A 18 -23.90 17.19 15.18
C THR A 18 -22.60 17.91 15.52
N PHE A 19 -22.59 18.68 16.61
CA PHE A 19 -21.38 19.37 17.06
C PHE A 19 -20.28 18.38 17.47
N MET A 20 -20.63 17.37 18.27
CA MET A 20 -19.70 16.30 18.67
C MET A 20 -19.19 15.48 17.47
N ALA A 21 -20.06 15.21 16.48
CA ALA A 21 -19.68 14.56 15.24
C ALA A 21 -18.67 15.44 14.45
N GLY A 22 -18.89 16.75 14.40
CA GLY A 22 -17.97 17.71 13.79
C GLY A 22 -16.59 17.71 14.46
N ILE A 23 -16.55 17.74 15.79
CA ILE A 23 -15.29 17.64 16.56
C ILE A 23 -14.59 16.31 16.29
N SER A 24 -15.32 15.21 16.31
CA SER A 24 -14.76 13.86 16.08
C SER A 24 -14.11 13.75 14.69
N GLN A 25 -14.74 14.36 13.69
CA GLN A 25 -14.18 14.41 12.33
C GLN A 25 -12.93 15.29 12.28
N PHE A 26 -12.97 16.47 12.89
CA PHE A 26 -11.81 17.38 12.96
C PHE A 26 -10.59 16.71 13.62
N GLU A 27 -10.78 16.01 14.74
CA GLU A 27 -9.70 15.28 15.40
C GLU A 27 -9.10 14.17 14.52
N ARG A 28 -9.96 13.43 13.81
CA ARG A 28 -9.54 12.40 12.86
C ARG A 28 -8.71 12.99 11.73
N ASP A 29 -9.10 14.14 11.22
CA ASP A 29 -8.38 14.83 10.16
C ASP A 29 -7.02 15.35 10.64
N LEU A 30 -6.94 15.89 11.86
CA LEU A 30 -5.66 16.27 12.48
C LEU A 30 -4.70 15.08 12.64
N ILE A 31 -5.19 13.93 13.09
CA ILE A 31 -4.38 12.70 13.22
C ILE A 31 -3.87 12.25 11.84
N SER A 32 -4.74 12.29 10.83
CA SER A 32 -4.39 11.97 9.45
C SER A 32 -3.32 12.90 8.88
N GLN A 33 -3.45 14.21 9.11
CA GLN A 33 -2.48 15.22 8.70
C GLN A 33 -1.10 14.95 9.30
N ARG A 34 -1.00 14.79 10.63
CA ARG A 34 0.27 14.48 11.30
C ARG A 34 0.91 13.19 10.80
N THR A 35 0.10 12.17 10.52
CA THR A 35 0.60 10.90 9.96
C THR A 35 1.21 11.11 8.56
N LYS A 36 0.56 11.91 7.72
CA LYS A 36 1.05 12.24 6.38
C LYS A 36 2.35 13.04 6.43
N GLU A 37 2.44 14.02 7.32
CA GLU A 37 3.66 14.81 7.56
C GLU A 37 4.81 13.90 8.03
N GLY A 38 4.56 13.01 8.99
CA GLY A 38 5.55 12.03 9.45
C GLY A 38 6.03 11.09 8.34
N LEU A 39 5.11 10.63 7.48
CA LEU A 39 5.44 9.82 6.31
C LEU A 39 6.27 10.62 5.28
N ALA A 40 5.94 11.89 5.05
CA ALA A 40 6.70 12.76 4.15
C ALA A 40 8.13 12.97 4.68
N ALA A 41 8.29 13.29 5.97
CA ALA A 41 9.59 13.42 6.61
C ALA A 41 10.40 12.11 6.57
N ALA A 42 9.76 10.95 6.77
CA ALA A 42 10.42 9.67 6.65
C ALA A 42 10.89 9.37 5.22
N ARG A 43 10.08 9.72 4.21
CA ARG A 43 10.48 9.59 2.79
C ARG A 43 11.65 10.50 2.44
N ALA A 44 11.67 11.74 2.95
CA ALA A 44 12.79 12.67 2.76
C ALA A 44 14.11 12.11 3.35
N ARG A 45 14.03 11.35 4.44
CA ARG A 45 15.17 10.59 5.01
C ARG A 45 15.53 9.30 4.25
N GLY A 46 14.91 9.04 3.10
CA GLY A 46 15.19 7.87 2.26
C GLY A 46 14.33 6.63 2.56
N ARG A 47 13.36 6.70 3.47
CA ARG A 47 12.46 5.56 3.74
C ARG A 47 11.42 5.41 2.62
N LYS A 48 11.57 4.41 1.76
CA LYS A 48 10.63 4.14 0.64
C LYS A 48 9.22 3.71 1.07
N GLY A 49 9.09 3.02 2.21
CA GLY A 49 7.82 2.48 2.71
C GLY A 49 7.27 1.31 1.88
N GLY A 50 6.05 0.88 2.18
CA GLY A 50 5.35 -0.19 1.45
C GLY A 50 5.85 -1.62 1.74
N ARG A 51 5.30 -2.59 1.01
CA ARG A 51 5.69 -4.01 1.11
C ARG A 51 7.07 -4.20 0.49
N LYS A 52 8.01 -4.80 1.24
CA LYS A 52 9.32 -5.17 0.70
C LYS A 52 9.16 -6.13 -0.50
N PRO A 53 9.90 -5.94 -1.60
CA PRO A 53 9.87 -6.87 -2.72
C PRO A 53 10.33 -8.26 -2.24
N LYS A 54 9.62 -9.30 -2.67
CA LYS A 54 9.98 -10.70 -2.34
C LYS A 54 11.22 -11.18 -3.07
N LEU A 55 11.52 -10.57 -4.23
CA LEU A 55 12.62 -10.96 -5.09
C LEU A 55 13.71 -9.92 -5.02
N ASP A 56 14.92 -10.41 -4.76
CA ASP A 56 16.17 -9.67 -4.91
C ASP A 56 16.46 -9.40 -6.40
N ASP A 57 17.21 -8.35 -6.70
CA ASP A 57 17.47 -7.92 -8.07
C ASP A 57 18.30 -8.95 -8.85
N ASN A 58 19.17 -9.72 -8.17
CA ASN A 58 19.88 -10.84 -8.79
C ASN A 58 18.93 -11.95 -9.24
N LYS A 59 17.93 -12.28 -8.40
CA LYS A 59 16.90 -13.28 -8.76
C LYS A 59 16.06 -12.80 -9.94
N LYS A 60 15.76 -11.50 -10.01
CA LYS A 60 15.04 -10.92 -11.14
C LYS A 60 15.82 -11.06 -12.45
N LYS A 61 17.13 -10.77 -12.44
CA LYS A 61 18.02 -10.96 -13.60
C LYS A 61 18.07 -12.42 -14.05
N ALA A 62 18.29 -13.34 -13.11
CA ALA A 62 18.32 -14.77 -13.39
C ALA A 62 17.01 -15.28 -14.02
N ILE A 63 15.86 -14.81 -13.52
CA ILE A 63 14.55 -15.10 -14.08
C ILE A 63 14.44 -14.62 -15.53
N TYR A 64 14.91 -13.40 -15.82
CA TYR A 64 14.86 -12.84 -17.16
C TYR A 64 15.76 -13.62 -18.13
N GLU A 65 16.99 -13.95 -17.73
CA GLU A 65 17.90 -14.76 -18.54
C GLU A 65 17.33 -16.15 -18.86
N LEU A 66 16.80 -16.86 -17.85
CA LEU A 66 16.17 -18.16 -18.03
C LEU A 66 14.92 -18.09 -18.93
N TYR A 67 14.17 -17.00 -18.82
CA TYR A 67 13.02 -16.76 -19.68
C TYR A 67 13.44 -16.53 -21.14
N GLN A 68 14.49 -15.72 -21.37
CA GLN A 68 15.02 -15.43 -22.71
C GLN A 68 15.61 -16.66 -23.40
N GLN A 69 16.22 -17.56 -22.63
CA GLN A 69 16.73 -18.83 -23.16
C GLN A 69 15.62 -19.73 -23.71
N LYS A 70 14.35 -19.53 -23.31
CA LYS A 70 13.16 -20.31 -23.74
C LYS A 70 13.26 -21.83 -23.55
N LYS A 71 14.25 -22.32 -22.78
CA LYS A 71 14.46 -23.76 -22.52
C LYS A 71 13.55 -24.32 -21.43
N THR A 72 12.97 -23.47 -20.57
CA THR A 72 12.16 -23.89 -19.43
C THR A 72 10.73 -23.37 -19.53
N THR A 73 9.76 -24.23 -19.27
CA THR A 73 8.34 -23.84 -19.24
C THR A 73 8.07 -22.83 -18.13
N VAL A 74 7.21 -21.84 -18.42
CA VAL A 74 6.75 -20.81 -17.47
C VAL A 74 6.30 -21.39 -16.12
N LYS A 75 5.60 -22.55 -16.14
CA LYS A 75 5.16 -23.24 -14.92
C LYS A 75 6.35 -23.68 -14.04
N ASN A 76 7.35 -24.31 -14.64
CA ASN A 76 8.53 -24.80 -13.91
C ASN A 76 9.35 -23.63 -13.36
N LEU A 77 9.45 -22.55 -14.13
CA LEU A 77 10.13 -21.32 -13.69
C LEU A 77 9.41 -20.68 -12.49
N CYS A 78 8.07 -20.63 -12.51
CA CYS A 78 7.29 -20.16 -11.37
C CYS A 78 7.52 -21.02 -10.12
N SER A 79 7.55 -22.35 -10.27
CA SER A 79 7.82 -23.28 -9.16
C SER A 79 9.24 -23.12 -8.61
N MET A 80 10.24 -22.98 -9.48
CA MET A 80 11.66 -22.85 -9.11
C MET A 80 11.92 -21.61 -8.25
N PHE A 81 11.30 -20.48 -8.60
CA PHE A 81 11.44 -19.22 -7.87
C PHE A 81 10.36 -18.99 -6.81
N ASN A 82 9.45 -19.96 -6.62
CA ASN A 82 8.29 -19.88 -5.72
C ASN A 82 7.47 -18.59 -5.90
N ILE A 83 7.15 -18.27 -7.15
CA ILE A 83 6.38 -17.08 -7.54
C ILE A 83 5.15 -17.44 -8.36
N SER A 84 4.16 -16.54 -8.35
CA SER A 84 2.99 -16.65 -9.22
C SER A 84 3.31 -16.18 -10.64
N LYS A 85 2.57 -16.69 -11.64
CA LYS A 85 2.70 -16.26 -13.05
C LYS A 85 2.61 -14.72 -13.24
N PRO A 86 1.70 -13.98 -12.56
CA PRO A 86 1.66 -12.53 -12.67
C PRO A 86 2.94 -11.86 -12.17
N THR A 87 3.56 -12.40 -11.12
CA THR A 87 4.83 -11.88 -10.59
C THR A 87 5.95 -12.05 -11.61
N LEU A 88 5.99 -13.20 -12.29
CA LEU A 88 6.96 -13.47 -13.35
C LEU A 88 6.86 -12.44 -14.49
N TYR A 89 5.67 -12.26 -15.07
CA TYR A 89 5.47 -11.31 -16.16
C TYR A 89 5.71 -9.86 -15.74
N LYS A 90 5.37 -9.51 -14.49
CA LYS A 90 5.71 -8.20 -13.93
C LYS A 90 7.22 -7.96 -13.90
N VAL A 91 8.00 -8.94 -13.44
CA VAL A 91 9.47 -8.85 -13.39
C VAL A 91 10.06 -8.72 -14.80
N ILE A 92 9.57 -9.51 -15.76
CA ILE A 92 10.03 -9.44 -17.16
C ILE A 92 9.73 -8.05 -17.76
N GLY A 93 8.53 -7.52 -17.50
CA GLY A 93 8.15 -6.18 -17.96
C GLY A 93 8.94 -5.05 -17.29
N GLU A 94 9.29 -5.19 -16.00
CA GLU A 94 10.14 -4.25 -15.27
C GLU A 94 11.56 -4.21 -15.86
N ILE A 95 12.17 -5.36 -16.12
CA ILE A 95 13.54 -5.44 -16.66
C ILE A 95 13.60 -4.95 -18.11
N SER A 96 12.64 -5.34 -18.94
CA SER A 96 12.57 -4.90 -20.34
C SER A 96 12.51 -3.37 -20.44
N LYS A 97 11.72 -2.70 -19.58
CA LYS A 97 11.66 -1.24 -19.54
C LYS A 97 12.96 -0.58 -19.10
N SER A 98 13.67 -1.18 -18.14
CA SER A 98 14.94 -0.64 -17.64
C SER A 98 16.11 -0.80 -18.62
N GLN A 99 16.01 -1.66 -19.63
CA GLN A 99 17.06 -1.86 -20.65
C GLN A 99 16.86 -0.97 -21.89
N VAL A 100 15.69 -0.34 -22.03
CA VAL A 100 15.32 0.55 -23.15
C VAL A 100 15.51 2.04 -22.79
N LEU A 101 15.75 2.35 -21.52
CA LEU A 101 16.16 3.66 -21.01
C LEU A 101 17.67 3.70 -20.79
#